data_AF-A0A670INX2-F1
#
_entry.id   AF-A0A670INX2-F1
#
_cell.length_a   1.000
_cell.length_b   1.000
_cell.length_c   1.000
_cell.angle_alpha   90.00
_cell.angle_beta   90.00
_cell.angle_gamma   90.00
#
_symmetry.space_group_name_H-M   'P 1'
#
loop_
_entity.id
_entity.type
_entity.pdbx_description
1 polymer ?
#
loop_
_entity_poly.entity_id
_entity_poly.type
_entity_poly.pdbx_seq_one_letter_code
_entity_poly.pdbx_strand_id
1 'polypeptide(L)'
;LSPQYEQKQEVREAFDLFDTDGSGTIDVKELKVAMRALGFEPKKEEIRKMVADIGKEGSCIIEFEDFLTMMTQKMSEKDTKEEILKAFRLFDDDGTGKISFKNLKRVAKELGENLTDEELQVNVLLC
;
A
#
# COMPACT_ATOMS: atom_id res chain seq x y z
N LEU A 1 18.51 5.81 3.27
CA LEU A 1 18.50 4.33 3.22
C LEU A 1 18.07 3.94 1.80
N SER A 2 18.43 2.76 1.29
CA SER A 2 17.93 2.35 -0.03
C SER A 2 16.42 2.11 0.05
N PRO A 3 15.62 2.50 -0.97
CA PRO A 3 14.15 2.34 -0.93
C PRO A 3 13.67 0.91 -0.64
N GLN A 4 14.45 -0.09 -1.04
CA GLN A 4 14.17 -1.51 -0.77
C GLN A 4 14.25 -1.89 0.71
N TYR A 5 15.04 -1.14 1.50
CA TYR A 5 15.20 -1.41 2.93
C TYR A 5 14.01 -0.89 3.73
N GLU A 6 13.47 0.27 3.35
CA GLU A 6 12.27 0.86 3.96
C GLU A 6 11.04 -0.03 3.76
N GLN A 7 10.80 -0.52 2.53
CA GLN A 7 9.70 -1.47 2.26
C GLN A 7 9.80 -2.75 3.09
N LYS A 8 11.00 -3.32 3.22
CA LYS A 8 11.19 -4.54 4.03
C LYS A 8 10.92 -4.28 5.51
N GLN A 9 11.26 -3.09 6.00
CA GLN A 9 11.04 -2.69 7.37
C GLN A 9 9.56 -2.44 7.66
N GLU A 10 8.85 -1.74 6.77
CA GLU A 10 7.39 -1.55 6.87
C GLU A 10 6.63 -2.88 6.87
N VAL A 11 7.03 -3.82 6.00
CA VAL A 11 6.42 -5.17 5.96
C VAL A 11 6.73 -5.94 7.25
N ARG A 12 7.91 -5.76 7.84
CA ARG A 12 8.27 -6.37 9.12
C ARG A 12 7.44 -5.81 10.27
N GLU A 13 7.29 -4.50 10.35
CA GLU A 13 6.44 -3.84 11.35
C GLU A 13 4.99 -4.27 11.22
N ALA A 14 4.47 -4.38 9.99
CA ALA A 14 3.15 -4.92 9.74
C ALA A 14 3.04 -6.38 10.22
N PHE A 15 4.01 -7.24 9.90
CA PHE A 15 4.03 -8.63 10.36
C PHE A 15 3.99 -8.73 11.89
N ASP A 16 4.74 -7.90 12.59
CA ASP A 16 4.80 -7.88 14.05
C ASP A 16 3.48 -7.42 14.69
N LEU A 17 2.62 -6.69 13.96
CA LEU A 17 1.25 -6.40 14.41
C LEU A 17 0.33 -7.63 14.33
N PHE A 18 0.62 -8.57 13.44
CA PHE A 18 -0.12 -9.82 13.32
C PHE A 18 0.43 -10.90 14.27
N ASP A 19 1.75 -11.08 14.33
CA ASP A 19 2.47 -12.04 15.18
C ASP A 19 2.54 -11.55 16.64
N THR A 20 1.40 -11.63 17.33
CA THR A 20 1.25 -11.08 18.68
C THR A 20 2.02 -11.85 19.75
N ASP A 21 2.34 -13.12 19.50
CA ASP A 21 3.11 -13.94 20.43
C ASP A 21 4.62 -13.96 20.13
N GLY A 22 5.04 -13.38 19.00
CA GLY A 22 6.43 -13.29 18.59
C GLY A 22 7.02 -14.63 18.15
N SER A 23 6.18 -15.57 17.71
CA SER A 23 6.59 -16.89 17.24
C SER A 23 7.37 -16.84 15.92
N GLY A 24 7.31 -15.72 15.20
CA GLY A 24 7.85 -15.58 13.85
C GLY A 24 6.94 -16.18 12.77
N THR A 25 5.71 -16.55 13.13
CA THR A 25 4.69 -17.10 12.24
C THR A 25 3.33 -16.53 12.59
N ILE A 26 2.44 -16.34 11.62
CA ILE A 26 1.07 -15.87 11.89
C ILE A 26 0.12 -17.05 11.77
N ASP A 27 -0.56 -17.38 12.86
CA ASP A 27 -1.60 -18.40 12.87
C ASP A 27 -3.01 -17.85 12.55
N VAL A 28 -3.98 -18.76 12.38
CA VAL A 28 -5.39 -18.41 12.09
C VAL A 28 -6.02 -17.51 13.17
N LYS A 29 -5.63 -17.67 14.44
CA LYS A 29 -6.16 -16.87 15.55
C LYS A 29 -5.56 -15.47 15.52
N GLU A 30 -4.27 -15.37 15.28
CA GLU A 30 -3.53 -14.11 15.21
C GLU A 30 -4.03 -13.24 14.05
N LEU A 31 -4.17 -13.83 12.86
CA LEU A 31 -4.78 -13.15 11.72
C LEU A 31 -6.21 -12.67 12.04
N LYS A 32 -6.99 -13.48 12.77
CA LYS A 32 -8.34 -13.09 13.21
C LYS A 32 -8.33 -11.91 14.18
N VAL A 33 -7.42 -11.91 15.14
CA VAL A 33 -7.30 -10.85 16.14
C VAL A 33 -6.90 -9.54 15.46
N ALA A 34 -5.90 -9.58 14.59
CA ALA A 34 -5.45 -8.41 13.85
C ALA A 34 -6.55 -7.84 12.93
N MET A 35 -7.28 -8.70 12.19
CA MET A 35 -8.40 -8.24 11.35
C MET A 35 -9.51 -7.57 12.17
N ARG A 36 -9.78 -8.07 13.38
CA ARG A 36 -10.71 -7.42 14.32
C ARG A 36 -10.19 -6.09 14.85
N ALA A 37 -8.89 -5.99 15.13
CA ALA A 37 -8.26 -4.74 15.54
C ALA A 37 -8.36 -3.65 14.45
N LEU A 38 -8.36 -4.06 13.18
CA LEU A 38 -8.59 -3.19 12.02
C LEU A 38 -10.08 -2.89 11.74
N GLY A 39 -11.01 -3.42 12.55
CA GLY A 39 -12.45 -3.19 12.42
C GLY A 39 -13.19 -4.15 11.50
N PHE A 40 -12.54 -5.23 11.02
CA PHE A 40 -13.19 -6.27 10.22
C PHE A 40 -13.68 -7.44 11.10
N GLU A 41 -14.79 -8.07 10.72
CA GLU A 41 -15.31 -9.29 11.36
C GLU A 41 -15.27 -10.50 10.41
N PRO A 42 -14.10 -11.07 10.13
CA PRO A 42 -13.98 -12.20 9.21
C PRO A 42 -14.54 -13.49 9.81
N LYS A 43 -15.20 -14.31 8.99
CA LYS A 43 -15.64 -15.66 9.37
C LYS A 43 -14.45 -16.61 9.41
N LYS A 44 -14.54 -17.63 10.26
CA LYS A 44 -13.45 -18.63 10.44
C LYS A 44 -13.04 -19.30 9.11
N GLU A 45 -13.99 -19.54 8.22
CA GLU A 45 -13.73 -20.15 6.90
C GLU A 45 -12.94 -19.22 5.98
N GLU A 46 -13.24 -17.92 6.00
CA GLU A 46 -12.54 -16.91 5.21
C GLU A 46 -11.09 -16.80 5.65
N ILE A 47 -10.84 -16.76 6.97
CA ILE A 47 -9.48 -16.69 7.52
C ILE A 47 -8.69 -17.95 7.18
N ARG A 48 -9.31 -19.13 7.31
CA ARG A 48 -8.65 -20.39 6.91
C ARG A 48 -8.29 -20.41 5.44
N LYS A 49 -9.18 -19.89 4.58
CA LYS A 49 -8.90 -19.76 3.16
C LYS A 49 -7.75 -18.78 2.93
N MET A 50 -7.75 -17.61 3.58
CA MET A 50 -6.66 -16.65 3.46
C MET A 50 -5.32 -17.23 3.90
N VAL A 51 -5.27 -17.94 5.03
CA VAL A 51 -4.05 -18.60 5.50
C VAL A 51 -3.61 -19.70 4.53
N ALA A 52 -4.52 -20.48 3.97
CA ALA A 52 -4.20 -21.52 2.98
C ALA A 52 -3.78 -20.96 1.62
N ASP A 53 -4.30 -19.79 1.22
CA ASP A 53 -3.97 -19.11 -0.03
C ASP A 53 -2.58 -18.42 0.06
N ILE A 54 -2.16 -18.02 1.27
CA ILE A 54 -0.90 -17.29 1.51
C ILE A 54 0.22 -18.23 1.95
N GLY A 55 -0.06 -19.13 2.89
CA GLY A 55 0.92 -20.09 3.41
C GLY A 55 1.26 -21.16 2.38
N LYS A 56 2.36 -21.88 2.63
CA LYS A 56 2.71 -23.08 1.85
C LYS A 56 1.57 -24.08 1.80
N GLU A 57 1.48 -24.82 0.70
CA GLU A 57 0.40 -25.80 0.48
C GLU A 57 0.25 -26.76 1.67
N GLY A 58 -0.90 -26.68 2.35
CA GLY A 58 -1.22 -27.49 3.54
C GLY A 58 -0.72 -26.93 4.88
N SER A 59 -0.08 -25.77 4.91
CA SER A 59 0.24 -25.08 6.16
C SER A 59 -1.02 -24.38 6.72
N CYS A 60 -1.09 -24.29 8.05
CA CYS A 60 -2.08 -23.48 8.76
C CYS A 60 -1.43 -22.24 9.39
N ILE A 61 -0.24 -21.87 8.89
CA ILE A 61 0.62 -20.81 9.41
C ILE A 61 1.23 -20.02 8.24
N ILE A 62 1.38 -18.71 8.41
CA ILE A 62 2.05 -17.85 7.43
C ILE A 62 3.44 -17.54 7.98
N GLU A 63 4.49 -17.95 7.26
CA GLU A 63 5.86 -17.58 7.58
C GLU A 63 6.14 -16.14 7.11
N PHE A 64 7.14 -15.47 7.71
CA PHE A 64 7.51 -14.11 7.29
C PHE A 64 7.84 -13.99 5.80
N GLU A 65 8.51 -14.99 5.22
CA GLU A 65 8.85 -15.01 3.78
C GLU A 65 7.59 -15.13 2.90
N ASP A 66 6.59 -15.90 3.32
CA ASP A 66 5.30 -16.02 2.62
C ASP A 66 4.53 -14.68 2.69
N PHE A 67 4.52 -14.04 3.86
CA PHE A 67 3.92 -12.72 4.07
C PHE A 67 4.62 -11.64 3.24
N LEU A 68 5.95 -11.64 3.21
CA LEU A 68 6.75 -10.72 2.40
C LEU A 68 6.48 -10.92 0.90
N THR A 69 6.42 -12.16 0.44
CA THR A 69 6.10 -12.48 -0.97
C THR A 69 4.69 -12.00 -1.32
N MET A 70 3.71 -12.24 -0.46
CA MET A 70 2.34 -11.74 -0.65
C MET A 70 2.30 -10.21 -0.70
N MET A 71 2.93 -9.53 0.27
CA MET A 71 2.93 -8.07 0.36
C MET A 71 3.64 -7.45 -0.84
N THR A 72 4.79 -7.98 -1.25
CA THR A 72 5.52 -7.50 -2.42
C THR A 72 4.79 -7.77 -3.74
N GLN A 73 4.11 -8.92 -3.87
CA GLN A 73 3.30 -9.22 -5.04
C GLN A 73 2.06 -8.32 -5.13
N LYS A 74 1.34 -8.10 -4.02
CA LYS A 74 0.17 -7.21 -3.96
C LYS A 74 0.53 -5.73 -4.05
N MET A 75 1.68 -5.32 -3.52
CA MET A 75 2.22 -3.98 -3.74
C MET A 75 2.62 -3.82 -5.20
N SER A 76 3.23 -4.81 -5.86
CA SER A 76 3.50 -4.73 -7.31
C SER A 76 2.23 -4.58 -8.16
N GLU A 77 1.10 -5.15 -7.73
CA GLU A 77 -0.21 -5.02 -8.39
C GLU A 77 -0.86 -3.65 -8.15
N LYS A 78 -0.70 -3.07 -6.95
CA LYS A 78 -1.26 -1.75 -6.58
C LYS A 78 -0.36 -0.56 -6.91
N ASP A 79 0.95 -0.76 -6.97
CA ASP A 79 1.96 0.16 -7.49
C ASP A 79 2.14 0.02 -9.00
N THR A 80 1.19 -0.61 -9.69
CA THR A 80 1.20 -0.52 -11.14
C THR A 80 0.92 0.91 -11.55
N LYS A 81 1.58 1.29 -12.64
CA LYS A 81 1.30 2.42 -13.55
C LYS A 81 -0.14 2.94 -13.53
N GLU A 82 -1.14 2.11 -13.26
CA GLU A 82 -2.55 2.46 -13.13
C GLU A 82 -2.87 3.44 -11.98
N GLU A 83 -2.33 3.28 -10.76
CA GLU A 83 -2.55 4.27 -9.68
C GLU A 83 -1.81 5.58 -9.97
N ILE A 84 -0.58 5.49 -10.50
CA ILE A 84 0.17 6.66 -10.98
C ILE A 84 -0.62 7.35 -12.10
N LEU A 85 -1.22 6.61 -13.04
CA LEU A 85 -2.07 7.17 -14.10
C LEU A 85 -3.36 7.76 -13.57
N LYS A 86 -3.98 7.17 -12.54
CA LYS A 86 -5.17 7.75 -11.90
C LYS A 86 -4.82 9.05 -11.21
N ALA A 87 -3.73 9.09 -10.45
CA ALA A 87 -3.21 10.33 -9.87
C ALA A 87 -2.88 11.34 -10.97
N PHE A 88 -2.20 10.93 -12.05
CA PHE A 88 -1.87 11.81 -13.17
C PHE A 88 -3.11 12.38 -13.86
N ARG A 89 -4.18 11.60 -14.02
CA ARG A 89 -5.49 12.06 -14.55
C ARG A 89 -6.22 13.02 -13.62
N LEU A 90 -5.98 12.99 -12.31
CA LEU A 90 -6.52 14.01 -11.40
C LEU A 90 -5.87 15.37 -11.67
N PHE A 91 -4.63 15.41 -12.16
CA PHE A 91 -3.96 16.63 -12.54
C PHE A 91 -4.24 17.01 -14.01
N ASP A 92 -4.02 16.12 -14.97
CA ASP A 92 -4.19 16.34 -16.43
C ASP A 92 -5.67 16.37 -16.88
N ASP A 93 -6.41 17.37 -16.41
CA ASP A 93 -7.84 17.56 -16.68
C ASP A 93 -8.18 17.92 -18.14
N ASP A 94 -7.19 18.35 -18.91
CA ASP A 94 -7.28 18.64 -20.34
C ASP A 94 -6.86 17.45 -21.22
N GLY A 95 -6.50 16.32 -20.60
CA GLY A 95 -6.27 15.04 -21.27
C GLY A 95 -5.08 15.06 -22.24
N THR A 96 -4.10 15.93 -21.98
CA THR A 96 -2.92 16.13 -22.83
C THR A 96 -1.86 15.06 -22.64
N GLY A 97 -1.97 14.26 -21.58
CA GLY A 97 -0.97 13.30 -21.14
C GLY A 97 0.24 13.95 -20.46
N LYS A 98 0.16 15.25 -20.10
CA LYS A 98 1.22 15.99 -19.39
C LYS A 98 0.62 16.90 -18.32
N ILE A 99 1.23 16.96 -17.14
CA ILE A 99 0.82 17.91 -16.10
C ILE A 99 1.44 19.28 -16.42
N SER A 100 0.61 20.23 -16.81
CA SER A 100 1.01 21.62 -17.03
C SER A 100 0.85 22.47 -15.76
N PHE A 101 1.50 23.64 -15.75
CA PHE A 101 1.35 24.62 -14.66
C PHE A 101 -0.12 25.03 -14.42
N LYS A 102 -0.94 25.01 -15.47
CA LYS A 102 -2.37 25.32 -15.40
C LYS A 102 -3.16 24.22 -14.67
N ASN A 103 -2.79 22.95 -14.90
CA ASN A 103 -3.37 21.79 -14.22
C ASN A 103 -3.10 21.85 -12.70
N LEU A 104 -1.82 22.07 -12.32
CA LEU A 104 -1.41 22.21 -10.91
C LEU A 104 -2.09 23.40 -10.22
N LYS A 105 -2.17 24.57 -10.87
CA LYS A 105 -2.82 25.77 -10.33
C LYS A 105 -4.32 25.60 -10.08
N ARG A 106 -5.00 24.77 -10.89
CA ARG A 106 -6.42 24.44 -10.70
C ARG A 106 -6.60 23.53 -9.48
N VAL A 107 -5.83 22.45 -9.38
CA VAL A 107 -5.89 21.51 -8.25
C VAL A 107 -5.55 22.21 -6.92
N ALA A 108 -4.51 23.03 -6.89
CA ALA A 108 -4.14 23.84 -5.72
C ALA A 108 -5.30 24.74 -5.24
N LYS A 109 -6.00 25.38 -6.19
CA LYS A 109 -7.15 26.23 -5.91
C LYS A 109 -8.38 25.44 -5.44
N GLU A 110 -8.59 24.23 -5.94
CA GLU A 110 -9.68 23.33 -5.52
C GLU A 110 -9.44 22.73 -4.13
N LEU A 111 -8.18 22.49 -3.76
CA LEU A 111 -7.78 22.02 -2.42
C LEU A 111 -7.68 23.13 -1.37
N GLY A 112 -7.80 24.41 -1.79
CA GLY A 112 -7.80 25.56 -0.89
C GLY A 112 -6.40 25.94 -0.37
N GLU A 113 -5.34 25.40 -0.96
CA GLU A 113 -3.96 25.75 -0.62
C GLU A 113 -3.50 26.95 -1.47
N ASN A 114 -3.05 28.03 -0.80
CA ASN A 114 -2.44 29.18 -1.45
C ASN A 114 -0.97 28.89 -1.77
N LEU A 115 -0.72 27.98 -2.70
CA LEU A 115 0.62 27.75 -3.23
C LEU A 115 1.04 28.95 -4.11
N THR A 116 2.21 29.52 -3.84
CA THR A 116 2.73 30.63 -4.65
C THR A 116 3.28 30.12 -5.99
N ASP A 117 3.31 30.99 -7.01
CA ASP A 117 3.79 30.61 -8.35
C ASP A 117 5.25 30.10 -8.34
N GLU A 118 6.03 30.44 -7.30
CA GLU A 118 7.41 30.01 -7.05
C GLU A 118 7.48 28.56 -6.53
N GLU A 119 6.55 28.15 -5.65
CA GLU A 119 6.46 26.77 -5.13
C GLU A 119 5.97 25.79 -6.22
N LEU A 120 5.08 26.25 -7.08
CA LEU A 120 4.59 25.49 -8.24
C LEU A 120 5.69 25.24 -9.29
N GLN A 121 6.68 26.13 -9.39
CA GLN A 121 7.79 26.00 -10.34
C GLN A 121 8.78 24.90 -9.98
N VAL A 122 8.94 24.60 -8.68
CA VAL A 122 9.86 23.56 -8.19
C VAL A 122 9.32 22.15 -8.47
N ASN A 123 8.01 21.93 -8.36
CA ASN A 123 7.41 20.60 -8.54
C ASN A 123 7.33 20.12 -10.00
N VAL A 124 7.37 21.00 -10.99
CA VAL A 124 7.30 20.61 -12.41
C VAL A 124 8.65 20.12 -12.95
N LEU A 125 9.77 20.44 -12.29
CA LEU A 125 11.11 20.12 -12.79
C LEU A 125 11.61 18.70 -12.45
N LEU A 126 10.84 17.94 -11.67
CA LEU A 126 11.20 16.59 -11.19
C LEU A 126 10.36 15.46 -11.83
N CYS A 127 9.48 15.76 -12.78
CA CYS A 127 8.71 14.77 -13.56
C CYS A 127 9.21 14.65 -15.00
#